data_AF-A0A7Z0EHX7-F1
#
_entry.id   AF-A0A7Z0EHX7-F1
#
_cell.length_a   1.000
_cell.length_b   1.000
_cell.length_c   1.000
_cell.angle_alpha   90.00
_cell.angle_beta   90.00
_cell.angle_gamma   90.00
#
_symmetry.space_group_name_H-M   'P 1'
#
loop_
_entity.id
_entity.type
_entity.pdbx_description
1 polymer ?
#
loop_
_entity_poly.entity_id
_entity_poly.type
_entity_poly.pdbx_seq_one_letter_code
_entity_poly.pdbx_strand_id
1 'polypeptide(L)'
;MDLRWLEAPESEVRAAMAALGRGIRSTPVPRKRWMLANVNDCLVLWYAGITLVTIGFRPYGLGTVPFGAGELLALAILGVWIIGACGLRRWVGSGERHTRLNDSRSTLTALANGFEPRCIRKVAFTSIMAAAGTRTFFQYPRFVAPGIEFGTLFNKWHYVAVTLPAPLPHLILDATSNRRISTELPVEFKQAERLSLEGDFDKSFQLYSPPEYRRDALYVLTPDLMAALIDDAGSYNVEIIDSTLVFFTPRAADFSVSETWSSLDALVTNVVPRIVTKARRFRDERVPGQEIPWTLNRITAEHERPEATWVAPVPIIGPGGRRLNVRDRRGVARSILLGIRVYVVGFFLYGLPGCMLIVGFSNITEGL
;
A
#
# COMPACT_ATOMS: atom_id res chain seq x y z
N MET A 1 11.09 18.65 -11.75
CA MET A 1 11.06 18.18 -10.35
C MET A 1 12.13 18.86 -9.50
N ASP A 2 11.82 19.40 -8.32
CA ASP A 2 12.82 19.86 -7.32
C ASP A 2 13.22 18.68 -6.42
N LEU A 3 14.49 18.22 -6.50
CA LEU A 3 15.00 17.07 -5.75
C LEU A 3 16.05 17.44 -4.68
N ARG A 4 16.29 18.73 -4.43
CA ARG A 4 17.40 19.20 -3.59
C ARG A 4 17.41 18.61 -2.17
N TRP A 5 16.23 18.35 -1.62
CA TRP A 5 16.07 17.82 -0.27
C TRP A 5 16.58 16.38 -0.10
N LEU A 6 16.71 15.62 -1.19
CA LEU A 6 17.26 14.26 -1.13
C LEU A 6 18.76 14.27 -0.80
N GLU A 7 19.47 15.30 -1.26
CA GLU A 7 20.92 15.46 -1.09
C GLU A 7 21.29 16.45 0.03
N ALA A 8 20.31 17.23 0.52
CA ALA A 8 20.52 18.22 1.55
C ALA A 8 21.17 17.65 2.85
N PRO A 9 22.07 18.42 3.50
CA PRO A 9 22.66 18.05 4.79
C PRO A 9 21.62 17.77 5.88
N GLU A 10 21.92 16.85 6.81
CA GLU A 10 21.00 16.48 7.90
C GLU A 10 20.57 17.69 8.77
N SER A 11 21.48 18.64 8.99
CA SER A 11 21.19 19.87 9.75
C SER A 11 20.12 20.73 9.09
N GLU A 12 20.22 20.91 7.77
CA GLU A 12 19.27 21.70 6.97
C GLU A 12 17.90 21.03 6.92
N VAL A 13 17.86 19.72 6.65
CA VAL A 13 16.62 18.92 6.66
C VAL A 13 15.92 19.02 8.02
N ARG A 14 16.69 18.94 9.12
CA ARG A 14 16.13 19.02 10.47
C ARG A 14 15.58 20.42 10.78
N ALA A 15 16.26 21.48 10.35
CA ALA A 15 15.80 22.85 10.52
C ALA A 15 14.51 23.10 9.73
N ALA A 16 14.44 22.64 8.48
CA ALA A 16 13.25 22.75 7.64
C ALA A 16 12.06 21.97 8.21
N MET A 17 12.28 20.73 8.67
CA MET A 17 11.24 19.95 9.35
C MET A 17 10.77 20.58 10.66
N ALA A 18 11.67 21.24 11.41
CA ALA A 18 11.30 21.96 12.63
C ALA A 18 10.41 23.18 12.34
N ALA A 19 10.69 23.91 11.25
CA ALA A 19 9.90 25.05 10.81
C ALA A 19 8.48 24.67 10.37
N LEU A 20 8.27 23.47 9.82
CA LEU A 20 6.97 23.00 9.33
C LEU A 20 5.94 22.68 10.43
N GLY A 21 6.34 22.57 11.70
CA GLY A 21 5.43 22.28 12.82
C GLY A 21 4.90 20.84 12.85
N ARG A 22 4.60 20.34 14.06
CA ARG A 22 4.31 18.93 14.37
C ARG A 22 2.96 18.43 13.79
N GLY A 23 2.91 18.07 12.50
CA GLY A 23 1.72 17.44 11.89
C GLY A 23 1.94 16.02 11.35
N ILE A 24 3.16 15.72 10.91
CA ILE A 24 3.42 14.51 10.12
C ILE A 24 3.91 13.41 11.06
N ARG A 25 2.95 12.69 11.67
CA ARG A 25 3.27 11.50 12.47
C ARG A 25 3.85 10.44 11.55
N SER A 26 5.16 10.23 11.62
CA SER A 26 5.82 9.03 11.11
C SER A 26 5.26 7.83 11.88
N THR A 27 4.46 6.99 11.25
CA THR A 27 4.12 5.70 11.85
C THR A 27 5.31 4.76 11.68
N PRO A 28 5.75 4.07 12.74
CA PRO A 28 6.88 3.15 12.65
C PRO A 28 6.53 1.99 11.71
N VAL A 29 7.33 1.78 10.67
CA VAL A 29 7.28 0.57 9.85
C VAL A 29 8.08 -0.52 10.57
N PRO A 30 7.47 -1.61 11.07
CA PRO A 30 8.19 -2.62 11.84
C PRO A 30 8.53 -3.78 10.91
N ARG A 31 9.78 -3.95 10.44
CA ARG A 31 9.97 -5.01 9.42
C ARG A 31 11.07 -6.06 9.58
N LYS A 32 12.10 -5.90 10.41
CA LYS A 32 12.97 -7.06 10.79
C LYS A 32 13.55 -6.94 12.19
N ARG A 33 14.14 -5.78 12.51
CA ARG A 33 14.76 -5.51 13.83
C ARG A 33 13.76 -5.57 14.99
N TRP A 34 12.59 -4.97 14.80
CA TRP A 34 11.47 -5.06 15.75
C TRP A 34 10.90 -6.47 15.87
N MET A 35 10.94 -7.28 14.81
CA MET A 35 10.51 -8.68 14.86
C MET A 35 11.49 -9.50 15.70
N LEU A 36 12.80 -9.27 15.55
CA LEU A 36 13.83 -9.89 16.39
C LEU A 36 13.68 -9.51 17.87
N ALA A 37 13.41 -8.23 18.16
CA ALA A 37 13.14 -7.79 19.53
C ALA A 37 11.91 -8.51 20.10
N ASN A 38 10.79 -8.52 19.38
CA ASN A 38 9.57 -9.19 19.83
C ASN A 38 9.77 -10.71 20.03
N VAL A 39 10.52 -11.38 19.16
CA VAL A 39 10.86 -12.80 19.34
C VAL A 39 11.70 -13.01 20.59
N ASN A 40 12.72 -12.17 20.83
CA ASN A 40 13.52 -12.22 22.04
C ASN A 40 12.66 -11.99 23.30
N ASP A 41 11.74 -11.02 23.28
CA ASP A 41 10.85 -10.76 24.40
C ASP A 41 9.91 -11.94 24.69
N CYS A 42 9.41 -12.63 23.66
CA CYS A 42 8.65 -13.88 23.83
C CYS A 42 9.48 -14.96 24.54
N LEU A 43 10.74 -15.13 24.17
CA LEU A 43 11.62 -16.12 24.79
C LEU A 43 11.89 -15.79 26.27
N VAL A 44 12.10 -14.51 26.58
CA VAL A 44 12.24 -14.03 27.97
C VAL A 44 10.97 -14.31 28.77
N LEU A 45 9.79 -14.04 28.18
CA LEU A 45 8.50 -14.28 28.82
C LEU A 45 8.27 -15.76 29.13
N TRP A 46 8.60 -16.64 28.19
CA TRP A 46 8.54 -18.09 28.37
C TRP A 46 9.51 -18.59 29.43
N TYR A 47 10.76 -18.12 29.41
CA TYR A 47 11.75 -18.47 30.42
C TYR A 47 11.28 -18.05 31.81
N ALA A 48 10.80 -16.82 31.97
CA ALA A 48 10.26 -16.31 33.22
C ALA A 48 9.06 -17.15 33.72
N GLY A 49 8.12 -17.49 32.83
CA GLY A 49 6.98 -18.35 33.14
C GLY A 49 7.41 -19.72 33.67
N ILE A 50 8.34 -20.38 32.97
CA ILE A 50 8.88 -21.69 33.39
C ILE A 50 9.62 -21.57 34.73
N THR A 51 10.48 -20.57 34.91
CA THR A 51 11.22 -20.34 36.15
C THR A 51 10.26 -20.16 37.34
N LEU A 52 9.22 -19.32 37.20
CA LEU A 52 8.24 -19.10 38.27
C LEU A 52 7.40 -20.34 38.59
N VAL A 53 6.97 -21.10 37.58
CA VAL A 53 6.26 -22.37 37.79
C VAL A 53 7.17 -23.37 38.52
N THR A 54 8.44 -23.47 38.11
CA THR A 54 9.39 -24.40 38.72
C THR A 54 9.65 -24.06 40.20
N ILE A 55 9.69 -22.77 40.53
CA ILE A 55 9.83 -22.28 41.90
C ILE A 55 8.53 -22.49 42.71
N GLY A 56 7.36 -22.25 42.11
CA GLY A 56 6.05 -22.31 42.78
C GLY A 56 5.51 -23.71 43.02
N PHE A 57 5.95 -24.75 42.29
CA PHE A 57 5.50 -26.14 42.45
C PHE A 57 6.26 -26.93 43.55
N ARG A 58 6.88 -26.25 44.52
CA ARG A 58 7.57 -26.92 45.62
C ARG A 58 6.58 -27.74 46.47
N PRO A 59 6.86 -29.03 46.75
CA PRO A 59 5.98 -29.85 47.55
C PRO A 59 5.90 -29.29 48.98
N TYR A 60 4.69 -28.88 49.38
CA TYR A 60 4.32 -28.44 50.73
C TYR A 60 4.54 -29.60 51.72
N GLY A 61 5.74 -29.72 52.27
CA GLY A 61 6.03 -30.78 53.24
C GLY A 61 7.32 -30.64 54.05
N LEU A 62 8.23 -29.72 53.69
CA LEU A 62 9.56 -29.64 54.32
C LEU A 62 10.02 -28.18 54.51
N GLY A 63 9.27 -27.41 55.32
CA GLY A 63 9.69 -26.09 55.81
C GLY A 63 10.06 -25.05 54.74
N THR A 64 10.45 -23.85 55.19
CA THR A 64 10.98 -22.79 54.32
C THR A 64 12.38 -23.17 53.85
N VAL A 65 12.49 -24.03 52.84
CA VAL A 65 13.77 -24.32 52.19
C VAL A 65 14.24 -23.03 51.52
N PRO A 66 15.43 -22.49 51.85
CA PRO A 66 15.98 -21.35 51.11
C PRO A 66 16.10 -21.67 49.62
N PHE A 67 16.14 -20.64 48.77
CA PHE A 67 16.42 -20.83 47.35
C PHE A 67 17.73 -21.62 47.19
N GLY A 68 17.68 -22.75 46.49
CA GLY A 68 18.84 -23.52 46.09
C GLY A 68 19.66 -22.78 45.04
N ALA A 69 20.94 -23.15 44.94
CA ALA A 69 21.87 -22.53 43.99
C ALA A 69 21.37 -22.54 42.53
N GLY A 70 20.60 -23.56 42.14
CA GLY A 70 20.00 -23.65 40.80
C GLY A 70 18.92 -22.59 40.52
N GLU A 71 18.13 -22.20 41.52
CA GLU A 71 17.06 -21.20 41.35
C GLU A 71 17.65 -19.79 41.35
N LEU A 72 18.64 -19.54 42.21
CA LEU A 72 19.41 -18.30 42.19
C LEU A 72 20.12 -18.12 40.85
N LEU A 73 20.68 -19.19 40.29
CA LEU A 73 21.28 -19.19 38.95
C LEU A 73 20.24 -18.90 37.86
N ALA A 74 19.05 -19.53 37.91
CA ALA A 74 17.99 -19.29 36.94
C ALA A 74 17.48 -17.83 36.98
N LEU A 75 17.30 -17.26 38.18
CA LEU A 75 16.93 -15.84 38.35
C LEU A 75 18.04 -14.90 37.87
N ALA A 76 19.31 -15.24 38.10
CA ALA A 76 20.45 -14.46 37.58
C ALA A 76 20.50 -14.48 36.05
N ILE A 77 20.28 -15.65 35.42
CA ILE A 77 20.20 -15.79 33.96
C ILE A 77 19.04 -14.95 33.40
N LEU A 78 17.86 -15.00 34.04
CA LEU A 78 16.72 -14.15 33.66
C LEU A 78 17.06 -12.66 33.73
N GLY A 79 17.69 -12.22 34.83
CA GLY A 79 18.10 -10.83 35.02
C GLY A 79 19.07 -10.34 33.93
N VAL A 80 20.11 -11.14 33.63
CA VAL A 80 21.06 -10.84 32.55
C VAL A 80 20.36 -10.78 31.19
N TRP A 81 19.43 -11.70 30.92
CA TRP A 81 18.69 -11.73 29.66
C TRP A 81 17.75 -10.52 29.50
N ILE A 82 17.09 -10.07 30.57
CA ILE A 82 16.28 -8.85 30.58
C ILE A 82 17.14 -7.62 30.24
N ILE A 83 18.34 -7.52 30.83
CA ILE A 83 19.29 -6.42 30.52
C ILE A 83 19.70 -6.47 29.04
N GLY A 84 20.01 -7.66 28.51
CA GLY A 84 20.29 -7.88 27.10
C GLY A 84 19.11 -7.49 26.19
N ALA A 85 17.89 -7.83 26.57
CA ALA A 85 16.66 -7.46 25.86
C ALA A 85 16.45 -5.94 25.82
N CYS A 86 16.70 -5.24 26.93
CA CYS A 86 16.69 -3.78 26.98
C CYS A 86 17.75 -3.16 26.07
N GLY A 87 18.96 -3.72 26.05
CA GLY A 87 20.04 -3.31 25.14
C GLY A 87 19.66 -3.50 23.67
N LEU A 88 19.09 -4.65 23.33
CA LEU A 88 18.59 -4.96 21.99
C LEU A 88 17.50 -3.97 21.57
N ARG A 89 16.53 -3.67 22.43
CA ARG A 89 15.47 -2.69 22.15
C ARG A 89 16.03 -1.28 21.90
N ARG A 90 17.04 -0.85 22.66
CA ARG A 90 17.74 0.42 22.40
C ARG A 90 18.47 0.41 21.05
N TRP A 91 19.14 -0.69 20.69
CA TRP A 91 19.80 -0.85 19.41
C TRP A 91 18.82 -0.84 18.23
N VAL A 92 17.67 -1.51 18.38
CA VAL A 92 16.58 -1.48 17.39
C VAL A 92 16.08 -0.04 17.19
N GLY A 93 15.91 0.72 18.28
CA GLY A 93 15.53 2.14 18.23
C GLY A 93 16.57 3.05 17.55
N SER A 94 17.86 2.72 17.61
CA SER A 94 18.93 3.51 16.96
C SER A 94 18.83 3.50 15.42
N GLY A 95 18.35 2.40 14.84
CA GLY A 95 18.06 2.31 13.40
C GLY A 95 16.95 3.27 12.91
N GLU A 96 16.14 3.82 13.83
CA GLU A 96 15.08 4.76 13.49
C GLU A 96 15.59 6.13 13.07
N ARG A 97 16.82 6.51 13.42
CA ARG A 97 17.35 7.85 13.13
C ARG A 97 17.52 8.06 11.62
N HIS A 98 18.09 7.08 10.91
CA HIS A 98 18.29 7.17 9.47
C HIS A 98 16.96 7.07 8.70
N THR A 99 16.03 6.22 9.15
CA THR A 99 14.69 6.13 8.55
C THR A 99 13.90 7.42 8.73
N ARG A 100 14.01 8.08 9.89
CA ARG A 100 13.38 9.40 10.12
C ARG A 100 13.98 10.49 9.22
N LEU A 101 15.27 10.44 8.93
CA LEU A 101 15.91 11.37 7.99
C LEU A 101 15.40 11.16 6.57
N ASN A 102 15.35 9.91 6.08
CA ASN A 102 14.85 9.59 4.74
C ASN A 102 13.36 9.93 4.59
N ASP A 103 12.55 9.66 5.62
CA ASP A 103 11.16 10.09 5.68
C ASP A 103 11.05 11.62 5.64
N SER A 104 11.93 12.35 6.35
CA SER A 104 11.97 13.81 6.32
C SER A 104 12.35 14.35 4.94
N ARG A 105 13.37 13.77 4.31
CA ARG A 105 13.82 14.15 2.96
C ARG A 105 12.71 13.95 1.93
N SER A 106 12.11 12.75 1.90
CA SER A 106 10.98 12.47 1.01
C SER A 106 9.80 13.41 1.24
N THR A 107 9.50 13.74 2.49
CA THR A 107 8.46 14.70 2.86
C THR A 107 8.74 16.10 2.35
N LEU A 108 9.96 16.60 2.54
CA LEU A 108 10.36 17.92 2.07
C LEU A 108 10.41 17.99 0.54
N THR A 109 10.89 16.93 -0.12
CA THR A 109 10.82 16.79 -1.59
C THR A 109 9.38 16.82 -2.08
N ALA A 110 8.46 16.13 -1.41
CA ALA A 110 7.03 16.17 -1.76
C ALA A 110 6.48 17.59 -1.68
N LEU A 111 6.70 18.27 -0.56
CA LEU A 111 6.23 19.64 -0.33
C LEU A 111 6.81 20.63 -1.34
N ALA A 112 8.11 20.50 -1.66
CA ALA A 112 8.77 21.34 -2.66
C ALA A 112 8.17 21.19 -4.07
N ASN A 113 7.57 20.03 -4.38
CA ASN A 113 6.86 19.77 -5.63
C ASN A 113 5.34 19.92 -5.52
N GLY A 114 4.83 20.53 -4.45
CA GLY A 114 3.41 20.82 -4.27
C GLY A 114 2.55 19.63 -3.82
N PHE A 115 3.17 18.55 -3.33
CA PHE A 115 2.47 17.40 -2.79
C PHE A 115 2.44 17.41 -1.27
N GLU A 116 1.25 17.32 -0.70
CA GLU A 116 1.05 17.26 0.74
C GLU A 116 1.17 15.82 1.27
N PRO A 117 1.99 15.58 2.31
CA PRO A 117 2.05 14.31 3.00
C PRO A 117 0.76 14.08 3.80
N ARG A 118 0.03 13.00 3.51
CA ARG A 118 -1.20 12.65 4.23
C ARG A 118 -1.20 11.18 4.60
N CYS A 119 -1.69 10.83 5.79
CA CYS A 119 -1.87 9.45 6.21
C CYS A 119 -3.36 9.14 6.36
N ILE A 120 -3.87 8.17 5.59
CA ILE A 120 -5.24 7.67 5.73
C ILE A 120 -5.20 6.14 5.87
N ARG A 121 -6.11 5.58 6.69
CA ARG A 121 -6.26 4.14 6.94
C ARG A 121 -7.11 3.40 5.89
N LYS A 122 -7.47 4.07 4.79
CA LYS A 122 -8.32 3.57 3.70
C LYS A 122 -7.76 4.06 2.36
N VAL A 123 -7.86 3.23 1.32
CA VAL A 123 -7.54 3.65 -0.05
C VAL A 123 -8.58 4.67 -0.50
N ALA A 124 -8.12 5.79 -1.06
CA ALA A 124 -8.96 6.90 -1.47
C ALA A 124 -9.50 6.77 -2.91
N PHE A 125 -9.07 5.75 -3.65
CA PHE A 125 -9.45 5.50 -5.03
C PHE A 125 -9.96 4.07 -5.25
N THR A 126 -10.70 3.89 -6.34
CA THR A 126 -11.17 2.57 -6.80
C THR A 126 -10.08 1.91 -7.64
N SER A 127 -9.72 0.66 -7.33
CA SER A 127 -8.77 -0.15 -8.10
C SER A 127 -8.90 -1.63 -7.75
N ILE A 128 -8.53 -2.53 -8.66
CA ILE A 128 -8.41 -3.97 -8.39
C ILE A 128 -7.44 -4.28 -7.24
N MET A 129 -6.41 -3.45 -7.02
CA MET A 129 -5.54 -3.61 -5.84
C MET A 129 -6.25 -3.33 -4.53
N ALA A 130 -7.14 -2.35 -4.52
CA ALA A 130 -7.93 -1.96 -3.36
C ALA A 130 -9.11 -2.92 -3.13
N ALA A 131 -9.63 -3.53 -4.20
CA ALA A 131 -10.70 -4.53 -4.13
C ALA A 131 -10.22 -5.89 -3.59
N ALA A 132 -8.92 -6.17 -3.63
CA ALA A 132 -8.28 -7.46 -3.29
C ALA A 132 -8.28 -7.87 -1.80
N GLY A 133 -9.37 -7.58 -1.07
CA GLY A 133 -9.73 -8.33 0.13
C GLY A 133 -9.20 -7.84 1.48
N THR A 134 -8.72 -6.59 1.61
CA THR A 134 -8.33 -6.06 2.94
C THR A 134 -8.99 -4.72 3.22
N ARG A 135 -10.03 -4.68 4.06
CA ARG A 135 -10.79 -3.46 4.40
C ARG A 135 -10.00 -2.35 5.14
N THR A 136 -8.70 -2.54 5.35
CA THR A 136 -7.79 -1.59 6.00
C THR A 136 -6.45 -1.59 5.29
N PHE A 137 -6.35 -0.84 4.20
CA PHE A 137 -5.06 -0.51 3.58
C PHE A 137 -4.48 0.70 4.28
N PHE A 138 -3.34 0.49 4.93
CA PHE A 138 -2.53 1.60 5.42
C PHE A 138 -1.68 2.13 4.26
N GLN A 139 -1.81 3.43 3.96
CA GLN A 139 -1.00 4.11 2.94
C GLN A 139 0.10 4.91 3.64
N TYR A 140 1.36 4.48 3.47
CA TYR A 140 2.52 5.20 4.01
C TYR A 140 3.82 4.86 3.25
N PRO A 141 4.58 5.87 2.82
CA PRO A 141 4.17 7.28 2.74
C PRO A 141 3.04 7.46 1.70
N ARG A 142 2.31 8.56 1.78
CA ARG A 142 1.35 9.01 0.76
C ARG A 142 1.46 10.52 0.61
N PHE A 143 1.49 10.94 -0.64
CA PHE A 143 1.62 12.32 -1.06
C PHE A 143 0.45 12.66 -2.00
N VAL A 144 -0.17 13.82 -1.80
CA VAL A 144 -1.43 14.21 -2.46
C VAL A 144 -1.32 15.61 -3.02
N ALA A 145 -1.75 15.80 -4.26
CA ALA A 145 -2.01 17.10 -4.87
C ALA A 145 -3.37 17.06 -5.60
N PRO A 146 -3.92 18.19 -6.08
CA PRO A 146 -5.20 18.19 -6.79
C PRO A 146 -5.20 17.24 -7.99
N GLY A 147 -6.07 16.23 -7.94
CA GLY A 147 -6.23 15.25 -9.02
C GLY A 147 -5.14 14.18 -9.13
N ILE A 148 -4.17 14.13 -8.21
CA ILE A 148 -3.12 13.11 -8.21
C ILE A 148 -2.70 12.74 -6.78
N GLU A 149 -2.51 11.45 -6.54
CA GLU A 149 -1.91 10.94 -5.31
C GLU A 149 -0.99 9.76 -5.59
N PHE A 150 0.05 9.59 -4.79
CA PHE A 150 0.94 8.45 -4.91
C PHE A 150 1.50 8.04 -3.56
N GLY A 151 2.01 6.82 -3.48
CA GLY A 151 2.59 6.33 -2.24
C GLY A 151 2.81 4.82 -2.24
N THR A 152 2.89 4.27 -1.03
CA THR A 152 3.08 2.83 -0.81
C THR A 152 1.96 2.29 0.06
N LEU A 153 1.32 1.22 -0.39
CA LEU A 153 0.34 0.44 0.38
C LEU A 153 1.05 -0.50 1.37
N PHE A 154 0.37 -0.87 2.45
CA PHE A 154 0.93 -1.76 3.49
C PHE A 154 1.48 -3.07 2.94
N ASN A 155 0.82 -3.65 1.93
CA ASN A 155 1.25 -4.86 1.23
C ASN A 155 2.47 -4.63 0.29
N LYS A 156 3.15 -3.47 0.40
CA LYS A 156 4.33 -3.04 -0.37
C LYS A 156 4.05 -2.65 -1.82
N TRP A 157 2.79 -2.48 -2.21
CA TRP A 157 2.50 -2.01 -3.55
C TRP A 157 2.75 -0.51 -3.64
N HIS A 158 3.59 -0.09 -4.58
CA HIS A 158 3.70 1.30 -4.96
C HIS A 158 2.60 1.64 -5.94
N TYR A 159 1.98 2.80 -5.78
CA TYR A 159 0.94 3.29 -6.67
C TYR A 159 1.07 4.78 -6.98
N VAL A 160 0.56 5.16 -8.14
CA VAL A 160 0.27 6.53 -8.58
C VAL A 160 -1.16 6.54 -9.10
N ALA A 161 -2.06 7.28 -8.47
CA ALA A 161 -3.45 7.42 -8.86
C ALA A 161 -3.73 8.85 -9.34
N VAL A 162 -4.42 8.97 -10.47
CA VAL A 162 -4.75 10.24 -11.14
C VAL A 162 -6.25 10.27 -11.39
N THR A 163 -6.89 11.38 -11.04
CA THR A 163 -8.29 11.66 -11.37
C THR A 163 -8.39 12.15 -12.81
N LEU A 164 -9.11 11.40 -13.64
CA LEU A 164 -9.39 11.76 -15.02
C LEU A 164 -10.56 12.77 -15.09
N PRO A 165 -10.55 13.69 -16.06
CA PRO A 165 -11.62 14.70 -16.22
C PRO A 165 -12.95 14.12 -16.72
N ALA A 166 -12.93 12.91 -17.26
CA ALA A 166 -14.08 12.16 -17.74
C ALA A 166 -13.75 10.66 -17.64
N PRO A 167 -14.77 9.79 -17.51
CA PRO A 167 -14.52 8.37 -17.37
C PRO A 167 -14.10 7.74 -18.69
N LEU A 168 -13.32 6.66 -18.58
CA LEU A 168 -12.93 5.80 -19.69
C LEU A 168 -13.43 4.36 -19.44
N PRO A 169 -13.51 3.52 -20.49
CA PRO A 169 -13.79 2.10 -20.33
C PRO A 169 -12.81 1.46 -19.35
N HIS A 170 -13.25 0.43 -18.63
CA HIS A 170 -12.35 -0.28 -17.74
C HIS A 170 -11.28 -1.01 -18.56
N LEU A 171 -10.02 -0.61 -18.40
CA LEU A 171 -8.88 -1.22 -19.06
C LEU A 171 -7.83 -1.60 -18.03
N ILE A 172 -7.19 -2.75 -18.23
CA ILE A 172 -6.04 -3.17 -17.43
C ILE A 172 -4.90 -3.55 -18.34
N LEU A 173 -3.73 -2.99 -18.08
CA LEU A 173 -2.47 -3.32 -18.71
C LEU A 173 -1.58 -3.98 -17.66
N ASP A 174 -1.35 -5.28 -17.83
CA ASP A 174 -0.47 -6.09 -16.99
C ASP A 174 0.96 -6.04 -17.55
N ALA A 175 1.89 -5.39 -16.84
CA ALA A 175 3.28 -5.29 -17.27
C ALA A 175 3.98 -6.66 -17.19
N THR A 176 4.57 -7.09 -18.30
CA THR A 176 5.25 -8.40 -18.38
C THR A 176 6.51 -8.45 -17.53
N SER A 177 7.19 -7.31 -17.34
CA SER A 177 8.39 -7.16 -16.50
C SER A 177 8.15 -7.57 -15.04
N ASN A 178 6.94 -7.33 -14.52
CA ASN A 178 6.56 -7.65 -13.15
C ASN A 178 6.22 -9.14 -12.94
N ARG A 179 6.03 -9.92 -14.00
CA ARG A 179 5.66 -11.35 -13.89
C ARG A 179 6.70 -12.22 -13.22
N ARG A 180 7.98 -11.83 -13.29
CA ARG A 180 9.07 -12.51 -12.58
C ARG A 180 9.10 -12.20 -11.08
N ILE A 181 8.47 -11.10 -10.65
CA ILE A 181 8.52 -10.55 -9.29
C ILE A 181 7.25 -10.89 -8.50
N SER A 182 6.10 -11.01 -9.17
CA SER A 182 4.85 -11.51 -8.59
C SER A 182 4.07 -12.35 -9.60
N THR A 183 3.63 -13.53 -9.19
CA THR A 183 2.60 -14.27 -9.92
C THR A 183 1.27 -13.54 -9.75
N GLU A 184 0.81 -12.98 -10.87
CA GLU A 184 -0.55 -12.47 -11.11
C GLU A 184 -0.89 -11.14 -10.42
N LEU A 185 -1.59 -10.30 -11.18
CA LEU A 185 -2.51 -9.31 -10.63
C LEU A 185 -3.27 -9.93 -9.44
N PRO A 186 -3.73 -9.13 -8.46
CA PRO A 186 -4.39 -9.67 -7.27
C PRO A 186 -5.64 -10.54 -7.56
N VAL A 187 -6.06 -10.60 -8.82
CA VAL A 187 -7.26 -11.22 -9.34
C VAL A 187 -6.99 -11.88 -10.71
N GLU A 188 -7.76 -12.91 -11.04
CA GLU A 188 -7.70 -13.56 -12.36
C GLU A 188 -8.78 -12.96 -13.29
N PHE A 189 -8.40 -12.72 -14.55
CA PHE A 189 -9.29 -12.27 -15.63
C PHE A 189 -9.67 -13.42 -16.54
N LYS A 190 -10.85 -13.35 -17.17
CA LYS A 190 -11.24 -14.35 -18.17
C LYS A 190 -10.37 -14.19 -19.41
N GLN A 191 -9.93 -15.30 -20.00
CA GLN A 191 -9.13 -15.29 -21.24
C GLN A 191 -9.85 -14.56 -22.39
N ALA A 192 -11.19 -14.57 -22.41
CA ALA A 192 -12.01 -13.85 -23.39
C ALA A 192 -11.96 -12.32 -23.26
N GLU A 193 -11.39 -11.77 -22.18
CA GLU A 193 -11.22 -10.32 -21.98
C GLU A 193 -9.83 -9.85 -22.41
N ARG A 194 -8.92 -10.78 -22.76
CA ARG A 194 -7.59 -10.43 -23.27
C ARG A 194 -7.69 -9.91 -24.69
N LEU A 195 -7.02 -8.79 -24.94
CA LEU A 195 -6.83 -8.21 -26.26
C LEU A 195 -5.33 -8.18 -26.57
N SER A 196 -4.94 -8.70 -27.73
CA SER A 196 -3.58 -8.63 -28.26
C SER A 196 -3.52 -7.42 -29.19
N LEU A 197 -2.47 -6.62 -29.05
CA LEU A 197 -2.24 -5.45 -29.91
C LEU A 197 -1.07 -5.72 -30.87
N GLU A 198 -1.11 -5.08 -32.03
CA GLU A 198 -0.06 -5.21 -33.04
C GLU A 198 1.29 -4.63 -32.59
N GLY A 199 2.37 -5.13 -33.19
CA GLY A 199 3.73 -4.68 -32.92
C GLY A 199 4.34 -5.31 -31.66
N ASP A 200 5.23 -4.55 -31.00
CA ASP A 200 5.99 -5.02 -29.84
C ASP A 200 5.27 -4.81 -28.49
N PHE A 201 4.05 -4.27 -28.51
CA PHE A 201 3.33 -3.90 -27.29
C PHE A 201 3.05 -5.12 -26.39
N ASP A 202 2.68 -6.24 -26.99
CA ASP A 202 2.42 -7.51 -26.31
C ASP A 202 3.65 -8.10 -25.60
N LYS A 203 4.87 -7.64 -25.93
CA LYS A 203 6.11 -8.00 -25.23
C LYS A 203 6.22 -7.28 -23.89
N SER A 204 5.67 -6.07 -23.79
CA SER A 204 5.74 -5.21 -22.60
C SER A 204 4.49 -5.28 -21.72
N PHE A 205 3.31 -5.44 -22.33
CA PHE A 205 2.02 -5.43 -21.62
C PHE A 205 1.06 -6.50 -22.12
N GLN A 206 0.18 -6.97 -21.23
CA GLN A 206 -1.02 -7.71 -21.61
C GLN A 206 -2.26 -6.88 -21.31
N LEU A 207 -3.05 -6.61 -22.34
CA LEU A 207 -4.23 -5.79 -22.24
C LEU A 207 -5.48 -6.64 -21.96
N TYR A 208 -6.27 -6.18 -20.99
CA TYR A 208 -7.59 -6.69 -20.67
C TYR A 208 -8.64 -5.59 -20.84
N SER A 209 -9.72 -5.90 -21.53
CA SER A 209 -10.85 -5.01 -21.79
C SER A 209 -12.15 -5.81 -21.78
N PRO A 210 -13.27 -5.22 -21.31
CA PRO A 210 -14.58 -5.81 -21.50
C PRO A 210 -14.84 -6.13 -22.98
N PRO A 211 -15.48 -7.26 -23.30
CA PRO A 211 -15.63 -7.71 -24.68
C PRO A 211 -16.29 -6.68 -25.60
N GLU A 212 -17.30 -5.97 -25.09
CA GLU A 212 -18.07 -4.94 -25.81
C GLU A 212 -17.27 -3.66 -26.09
N TYR A 213 -16.16 -3.45 -25.36
CA TYR A 213 -15.34 -2.23 -25.37
C TYR A 213 -13.95 -2.43 -25.98
N ARG A 214 -13.68 -3.58 -26.62
CA ARG A 214 -12.38 -3.83 -27.26
C ARG A 214 -12.01 -2.77 -28.31
N ARG A 215 -12.98 -2.30 -29.09
CA ARG A 215 -12.77 -1.22 -30.08
C ARG A 215 -12.41 0.11 -29.38
N ASP A 216 -13.11 0.41 -28.28
CA ASP A 216 -12.87 1.60 -27.47
C ASP A 216 -11.49 1.55 -26.80
N ALA A 217 -10.99 0.36 -26.44
CA ALA A 217 -9.63 0.16 -25.96
C ALA A 217 -8.58 0.62 -26.98
N LEU A 218 -8.79 0.32 -28.27
CA LEU A 218 -7.90 0.77 -29.37
C LEU A 218 -7.95 2.29 -29.59
N TYR A 219 -9.10 2.92 -29.35
CA TYR A 219 -9.22 4.38 -29.41
C TYR A 219 -8.40 5.07 -28.31
N VAL A 220 -8.41 4.48 -27.11
CA VAL A 220 -7.63 4.98 -25.97
C VAL A 220 -6.14 4.75 -26.21
N LEU A 221 -5.76 3.53 -26.62
CA LEU A 221 -4.38 3.09 -26.80
C LEU A 221 -3.86 3.42 -28.19
N THR A 222 -3.67 4.72 -28.46
CA THR A 222 -3.02 5.15 -29.70
C THR A 222 -1.53 4.81 -29.72
N PRO A 223 -0.91 4.69 -30.92
CA PRO A 223 0.49 4.30 -31.05
C PRO A 223 1.47 5.16 -30.23
N ASP A 224 1.22 6.46 -30.14
CA ASP A 224 2.00 7.40 -29.34
C ASP A 224 1.88 7.16 -27.82
N LEU A 225 0.69 6.75 -27.35
CA LEU A 225 0.48 6.36 -25.95
C LEU A 225 1.12 5.00 -25.67
N MET A 226 1.02 4.05 -26.60
CA MET A 226 1.67 2.75 -26.46
C MET A 226 3.18 2.88 -26.30
N ALA A 227 3.82 3.72 -27.11
CA ALA A 227 5.25 4.01 -27.00
C ALA A 227 5.58 4.62 -25.62
N ALA A 228 4.86 5.67 -25.21
CA ALA A 228 5.07 6.31 -23.90
C ALA A 228 4.87 5.33 -22.72
N LEU A 229 3.92 4.41 -22.82
CA LEU A 229 3.70 3.36 -21.81
C LEU A 229 4.89 2.39 -21.74
N ILE A 230 5.47 2.00 -22.88
CA ILE A 230 6.64 1.13 -22.92
C ILE A 230 7.84 1.83 -22.28
N ASP A 231 8.08 3.10 -22.65
CA ASP A 231 9.26 3.84 -22.23
C ASP A 231 9.22 4.22 -20.73
N ASP A 232 8.07 4.73 -20.26
CA ASP A 232 7.97 5.33 -18.92
C ASP A 232 7.17 4.50 -17.91
N ALA A 233 6.28 3.60 -18.37
CA ALA A 233 5.41 2.80 -17.51
C ALA A 233 5.70 1.29 -17.57
N GLY A 234 6.78 0.85 -18.23
CA GLY A 234 7.06 -0.58 -18.46
C GLY A 234 7.25 -1.43 -17.19
N SER A 235 7.43 -0.80 -16.02
CA SER A 235 7.51 -1.45 -14.70
C SER A 235 6.22 -1.36 -13.87
N TYR A 236 5.18 -0.75 -14.42
CA TYR A 236 3.89 -0.52 -13.76
C TYR A 236 2.79 -1.26 -14.49
N ASN A 237 1.95 -1.96 -13.74
CA ASN A 237 0.62 -2.28 -14.21
C ASN A 237 -0.20 -0.99 -14.27
N VAL A 238 -1.09 -0.88 -15.24
CA VAL A 238 -1.95 0.29 -15.42
C VAL A 238 -3.39 -0.17 -15.37
N GLU A 239 -4.20 0.50 -14.56
CA GLU A 239 -5.64 0.29 -14.48
C GLU A 239 -6.35 1.61 -14.75
N ILE A 240 -7.32 1.57 -15.64
CA ILE A 240 -8.25 2.66 -15.89
C ILE A 240 -9.61 2.16 -15.44
N ILE A 241 -10.23 2.84 -14.48
CA ILE A 241 -11.54 2.47 -13.95
C ILE A 241 -12.34 3.73 -13.63
N ASP A 242 -13.50 3.86 -14.27
CA ASP A 242 -14.33 5.07 -14.24
C ASP A 242 -13.47 6.30 -14.56
N SER A 243 -13.40 7.28 -13.66
CA SER A 243 -12.59 8.49 -13.76
C SER A 243 -11.24 8.38 -13.01
N THR A 244 -10.71 7.17 -12.83
CA THR A 244 -9.45 6.93 -12.10
C THR A 244 -8.47 6.19 -13.00
N LEU A 245 -7.26 6.73 -13.12
CA LEU A 245 -6.11 6.07 -13.71
C LEU A 245 -5.14 5.70 -12.58
N VAL A 246 -4.71 4.45 -12.52
CA VAL A 246 -3.83 3.94 -11.48
C VAL A 246 -2.66 3.21 -12.09
N PHE A 247 -1.45 3.67 -11.82
CA PHE A 247 -0.21 2.95 -12.07
C PHE A 247 0.19 2.23 -10.80
N PHE A 248 0.62 0.98 -10.90
CA PHE A 248 1.00 0.23 -9.72
C PHE A 248 1.96 -0.92 -9.96
N THR A 249 2.79 -1.21 -8.97
CA THR A 249 3.79 -2.28 -9.02
C THR A 249 3.91 -2.97 -7.66
N PRO A 250 4.16 -4.29 -7.60
CA PRO A 250 4.28 -5.05 -6.35
C PRO A 250 5.55 -4.72 -5.54
N ARG A 251 6.34 -3.74 -5.98
CA ARG A 251 7.57 -3.28 -5.33
C ARG A 251 7.32 -2.00 -4.53
N ALA A 252 7.77 -1.97 -3.27
CA ALA A 252 7.68 -0.76 -2.47
C ALA A 252 8.60 0.31 -3.07
N ALA A 253 8.08 1.52 -3.26
CA ALA A 253 8.88 2.66 -3.66
C ALA A 253 9.74 3.15 -2.50
N ASP A 254 10.96 3.55 -2.83
CA ASP A 254 11.85 4.26 -1.92
C ASP A 254 11.89 5.74 -2.33
N PHE A 255 11.12 6.58 -1.64
CA PHE A 255 11.07 8.02 -1.92
C PHE A 255 12.29 8.79 -1.39
N SER A 256 13.29 8.09 -0.83
CA SER A 256 14.56 8.71 -0.44
C SER A 256 15.59 8.75 -1.57
N VAL A 257 15.33 8.11 -2.71
CA VAL A 257 16.19 8.12 -3.89
C VAL A 257 15.57 8.91 -5.04
N SER A 258 16.41 9.57 -5.83
CA SER A 258 15.99 10.43 -6.95
C SER A 258 15.30 9.64 -8.06
N GLU A 259 15.74 8.41 -8.34
CA GLU A 259 15.17 7.54 -9.38
C GLU A 259 13.65 7.37 -9.25
N THR A 260 13.14 7.14 -8.03
CA THR A 260 11.70 7.01 -7.76
C THR A 260 10.93 8.27 -8.19
N TRP A 261 11.49 9.45 -7.91
CA TRP A 261 10.87 10.73 -8.25
C TRP A 261 10.96 11.02 -9.75
N SER A 262 12.07 10.67 -10.40
CA SER A 262 12.23 10.80 -11.84
C SER A 262 11.26 9.88 -12.61
N SER A 263 11.07 8.64 -12.16
CA SER A 263 10.06 7.74 -12.74
C SER A 263 8.64 8.28 -12.58
N LEU A 264 8.31 8.86 -11.41
CA LEU A 264 7.02 9.53 -11.19
C LEU A 264 6.84 10.73 -12.14
N ASP A 265 7.85 11.58 -12.26
CA ASP A 265 7.83 12.77 -13.12
C ASP A 265 7.65 12.39 -14.61
N ALA A 266 8.34 11.33 -15.06
CA ALA A 266 8.19 10.77 -16.40
C ALA A 266 6.76 10.27 -16.65
N LEU A 267 6.18 9.50 -15.73
CA LEU A 267 4.78 9.06 -15.83
C LEU A 267 3.80 10.24 -15.95
N VAL A 268 3.94 11.23 -15.07
CA VAL A 268 3.05 12.39 -15.00
C VAL A 268 3.21 13.33 -16.19
N THR A 269 4.42 13.46 -16.73
CA THR A 269 4.71 14.38 -17.85
C THR A 269 4.43 13.73 -19.20
N ASN A 270 4.74 12.44 -19.36
CA ASN A 270 4.67 11.77 -20.65
C ASN A 270 3.39 10.94 -20.80
N VAL A 271 3.03 10.10 -19.83
CA VAL A 271 1.91 9.16 -20.01
C VAL A 271 0.57 9.80 -19.69
N VAL A 272 0.46 10.44 -18.52
CA VAL A 272 -0.81 10.97 -18.01
C VAL A 272 -1.49 11.97 -18.96
N PRO A 273 -0.80 12.95 -19.58
CA PRO A 273 -1.47 13.95 -20.42
C PRO A 273 -2.08 13.35 -21.69
N ARG A 274 -1.48 12.29 -22.23
CA ARG A 274 -1.99 11.54 -23.39
C ARG A 274 -3.30 10.85 -23.02
N ILE A 275 -3.35 10.16 -21.88
CA ILE A 275 -4.59 9.52 -21.38
C ILE A 275 -5.67 10.57 -21.05
N VAL A 276 -5.31 11.66 -20.38
CA VAL A 276 -6.23 12.78 -20.07
C VAL A 276 -6.82 13.37 -21.34
N THR A 277 -6.02 13.52 -22.40
CA THR A 277 -6.50 13.99 -23.71
C THR A 277 -7.54 13.04 -24.31
N LYS A 278 -7.31 11.72 -24.19
CA LYS A 278 -8.31 10.71 -24.62
C LYS A 278 -9.57 10.76 -23.77
N ALA A 279 -9.43 10.82 -22.44
CA ALA A 279 -10.56 10.93 -21.53
C ALA A 279 -11.48 12.12 -21.88
N ARG A 280 -10.91 13.31 -22.14
CA ARG A 280 -11.69 14.50 -22.53
C ARG A 280 -12.51 14.30 -23.81
N ARG A 281 -12.00 13.51 -24.76
CA ARG A 281 -12.60 13.30 -26.09
C ARG A 281 -13.49 12.07 -26.16
N PHE A 282 -13.28 11.09 -25.28
CA PHE A 282 -13.99 9.83 -25.31
C PHE A 282 -15.48 10.01 -25.04
N ARG A 283 -16.32 9.43 -25.89
CA ARG A 283 -17.77 9.38 -25.72
C ARG A 283 -18.22 7.96 -25.97
N ASP A 284 -19.09 7.47 -25.10
CA ASP A 284 -19.69 6.16 -25.31
C ASP A 284 -20.97 6.34 -26.12
N GLU A 285 -20.89 6.06 -27.42
CA GLU A 285 -22.01 6.15 -28.37
C GLU A 285 -23.17 5.21 -28.03
N ARG A 286 -22.94 4.23 -27.14
CA ARG A 286 -23.97 3.29 -26.67
C ARG A 286 -24.85 3.89 -25.58
N VAL A 287 -24.44 5.02 -24.99
CA VAL A 287 -25.19 5.71 -23.95
C VAL A 287 -26.09 6.77 -24.61
N PRO A 288 -27.41 6.72 -24.36
CA PRO A 288 -28.34 7.73 -24.85
C PRO A 288 -27.92 9.15 -24.43
N GLY A 289 -27.86 10.07 -25.39
CA GLY A 289 -27.47 11.48 -25.18
C GLY A 289 -25.96 11.77 -25.26
N GLN A 290 -25.13 10.77 -25.59
CA GLN A 290 -23.68 10.92 -25.82
C GLN A 290 -23.23 10.59 -27.25
N GLU A 291 -24.17 10.34 -28.15
CA GLU A 291 -23.93 9.95 -29.54
C GLU A 291 -23.37 11.11 -30.37
N ILE A 292 -23.71 12.34 -29.98
CA ILE A 292 -23.38 13.56 -30.71
C ILE A 292 -22.30 14.35 -29.95
N PRO A 293 -21.33 14.97 -30.65
CA PRO A 293 -20.37 15.86 -30.02
C PRO A 293 -21.04 16.97 -29.20
N TRP A 294 -20.55 17.24 -28.00
CA TRP A 294 -21.13 18.24 -27.10
C TRP A 294 -21.23 19.64 -27.72
N THR A 295 -20.32 19.99 -28.63
CA THR A 295 -20.38 21.24 -29.38
C THR A 295 -21.65 21.34 -30.22
N LEU A 296 -22.03 20.25 -30.90
CA LEU A 296 -23.27 20.17 -31.66
C LEU A 296 -24.48 20.17 -30.73
N ASN A 297 -24.47 19.38 -29.65
CA ASN A 297 -25.57 19.40 -28.67
C ASN A 297 -25.77 20.78 -28.04
N ARG A 298 -24.68 21.52 -27.77
CA ARG A 298 -24.76 22.89 -27.28
C ARG A 298 -25.43 23.80 -28.31
N ILE A 299 -24.99 23.77 -29.56
CA ILE A 299 -25.58 24.60 -30.64
C ILE A 299 -27.07 24.28 -30.83
N THR A 300 -27.43 23.00 -30.85
CA THR A 300 -28.84 22.58 -30.96
C THR A 300 -29.66 23.05 -29.76
N ALA A 301 -29.14 22.89 -28.53
CA ALA A 301 -29.84 23.32 -27.33
C ALA A 301 -29.98 24.85 -27.22
N GLU A 302 -28.95 25.60 -27.61
CA GLU A 302 -28.98 27.07 -27.71
C GLU A 302 -29.98 27.53 -28.78
N HIS A 303 -30.13 26.78 -29.88
CA HIS A 303 -31.11 27.07 -30.91
C HIS A 303 -32.55 26.77 -30.45
N GLU A 304 -32.77 25.64 -29.79
CA GLU A 304 -34.10 25.22 -29.31
C GLU A 304 -34.56 26.04 -28.10
N ARG A 305 -33.63 26.42 -27.21
CA ARG A 305 -33.91 27.15 -25.96
C ARG A 305 -32.84 28.22 -25.72
N PRO A 306 -32.90 29.35 -26.43
CA PRO A 306 -31.87 30.40 -26.35
C PRO A 306 -31.74 31.04 -24.96
N GLU A 307 -32.77 30.97 -24.12
CA GLU A 307 -32.74 31.52 -22.76
C GLU A 307 -32.26 30.52 -21.70
N ALA A 308 -32.08 29.24 -22.05
CA ALA A 308 -31.61 28.23 -21.12
C ALA A 308 -30.07 28.17 -21.11
N THR A 309 -29.47 28.22 -19.91
CA THR A 309 -28.03 27.99 -19.77
C THR A 309 -27.74 26.51 -20.03
N TRP A 310 -27.04 26.22 -21.14
CA TRP A 310 -26.62 24.86 -21.45
C TRP A 310 -25.55 24.38 -20.46
N VAL A 311 -25.81 23.25 -19.81
CA VAL A 311 -24.85 22.57 -18.93
C VAL A 311 -24.43 21.27 -19.62
N ALA A 312 -23.12 21.08 -19.78
CA ALA A 312 -22.60 19.86 -20.38
C ALA A 312 -23.02 18.64 -19.54
N PRO A 313 -23.60 17.59 -20.16
CA PRO A 313 -23.95 16.39 -19.43
C PRO A 313 -22.69 15.71 -18.90
N VAL A 314 -22.77 15.14 -17.69
CA VAL A 314 -21.66 14.40 -17.10
C VAL A 314 -21.44 13.13 -17.94
N PRO A 315 -20.24 12.94 -18.54
CA PRO A 315 -19.96 11.74 -19.31
C PRO A 315 -20.05 10.48 -18.43
N ILE A 316 -20.70 9.45 -18.94
CA ILE A 316 -20.83 8.13 -18.31
C ILE A 316 -20.45 7.03 -19.30
N ILE A 317 -20.00 5.90 -18.77
CA ILE A 317 -19.76 4.66 -19.52
C ILE A 317 -20.97 3.75 -19.36
N GLY A 318 -21.37 3.05 -20.42
CA GLY A 318 -22.40 2.02 -20.38
C GLY A 318 -22.05 0.87 -19.43
N PRO A 319 -23.04 0.11 -18.92
CA PRO A 319 -22.83 -0.90 -17.89
C PRO A 319 -21.82 -1.98 -18.30
N GLY A 320 -21.79 -2.38 -19.57
CA GLY A 320 -20.85 -3.38 -20.10
C GLY A 320 -19.38 -2.96 -20.10
N GLY A 321 -19.09 -1.65 -19.99
CA GLY A 321 -17.72 -1.11 -20.04
C GLY A 321 -17.17 -0.70 -18.69
N ARG A 322 -18.02 -0.64 -17.66
CA ARG A 322 -17.62 -0.15 -16.33
C ARG A 322 -16.72 -1.12 -15.59
N ARG A 323 -16.92 -2.44 -15.72
CA ARG A 323 -16.23 -3.43 -14.88
C ARG A 323 -15.84 -4.67 -15.68
N LEU A 324 -14.57 -5.08 -15.57
CA LEU A 324 -14.11 -6.40 -15.98
C LEU A 324 -14.70 -7.47 -15.07
N ASN A 325 -14.88 -8.68 -15.61
CA ASN A 325 -15.36 -9.82 -14.84
C ASN A 325 -14.20 -10.45 -14.05
N VAL A 326 -14.02 -9.93 -12.85
CA VAL A 326 -12.91 -10.30 -11.98
C VAL A 326 -13.29 -11.49 -11.10
N ARG A 327 -12.51 -12.58 -11.17
CA ARG A 327 -12.63 -13.67 -10.20
C ARG A 327 -11.61 -13.44 -9.08
N ASP A 328 -12.10 -13.05 -7.91
CA ASP A 328 -11.25 -12.95 -6.72
C ASP A 328 -10.81 -14.35 -6.28
N ARG A 329 -9.49 -14.60 -6.33
CA ARG A 329 -8.87 -15.88 -6.01
C ARG A 329 -8.72 -16.10 -4.50
N ARG A 330 -9.07 -15.12 -3.65
CA ARG A 330 -8.83 -15.15 -2.20
C ARG A 330 -10.14 -15.29 -1.44
N GLY A 331 -10.65 -16.52 -1.42
CA GLY A 331 -11.84 -16.87 -0.66
C GLY A 331 -11.73 -16.53 0.82
N VAL A 332 -12.85 -16.11 1.41
CA VAL A 332 -13.10 -15.85 2.83
C VAL A 332 -12.44 -16.90 3.75
N ALA A 333 -12.40 -18.16 3.30
CA ALA A 333 -11.76 -19.28 3.99
C ALA A 333 -10.27 -19.03 4.36
N ARG A 334 -9.46 -18.45 3.47
CA ARG A 334 -8.03 -18.18 3.78
C ARG A 334 -7.87 -17.09 4.83
N SER A 335 -8.73 -16.07 4.80
CA SER A 335 -8.73 -15.01 5.80
C SER A 335 -9.15 -15.53 7.18
N ILE A 336 -10.12 -16.45 7.23
CA ILE A 336 -10.51 -17.16 8.45
C ILE A 336 -9.35 -18.02 8.96
N LEU A 337 -8.74 -18.85 8.11
CA LEU A 337 -7.59 -19.69 8.47
C LEU A 337 -6.39 -18.85 8.97
N LEU A 338 -6.12 -17.70 8.34
CA LEU A 338 -5.09 -16.79 8.80
C LEU A 338 -5.44 -16.17 10.16
N GLY A 339 -6.70 -15.77 10.36
CA GLY A 339 -7.19 -15.27 11.65
C GLY A 339 -7.04 -16.31 12.77
N ILE A 340 -7.45 -17.55 12.52
CA ILE A 340 -7.26 -18.67 13.45
C ILE A 340 -5.78 -18.88 13.75
N ARG A 341 -4.92 -18.88 12.71
CA ARG A 341 -3.47 -19.04 12.88
C ARG A 341 -2.87 -17.92 13.73
N VAL A 342 -3.25 -16.66 13.48
CA VAL A 342 -2.77 -15.51 14.27
C VAL A 342 -3.23 -15.61 15.71
N TYR A 343 -4.49 -15.99 15.95
CA TYR A 343 -5.02 -16.17 17.29
C TYR A 343 -4.28 -17.29 18.05
N VAL A 344 -4.15 -18.47 17.44
CA VAL A 344 -3.44 -19.62 18.04
C VAL A 344 -1.99 -19.25 18.33
N VAL A 345 -1.27 -18.70 17.35
CA VAL A 345 0.13 -18.31 17.52
C VAL A 345 0.28 -17.22 18.60
N GLY A 346 -0.60 -16.21 18.61
CA GLY A 346 -0.59 -15.17 19.64
C GLY A 346 -0.86 -15.71 21.04
N PHE A 347 -1.83 -16.62 21.18
CA PHE A 347 -2.13 -17.29 22.44
C PHE A 347 -0.93 -18.11 22.94
N PHE A 348 -0.28 -18.90 22.10
CA PHE A 348 0.91 -19.66 22.50
C PHE A 348 2.12 -18.78 22.81
N LEU A 349 2.33 -17.70 22.05
CA LEU A 349 3.47 -16.81 22.25
C LEU A 349 3.36 -15.95 23.52
N TYR A 350 2.16 -15.48 23.85
CA TYR A 350 1.96 -14.51 24.93
C TYR A 350 0.96 -14.95 26.00
N GLY A 351 -0.13 -15.59 25.61
CA GLY A 351 -1.19 -16.02 26.52
C GLY A 351 -0.75 -17.14 27.45
N LEU A 352 -0.19 -18.22 26.89
CA LEU A 352 0.26 -19.38 27.64
C LEU A 352 1.36 -19.06 28.67
N PRO A 353 2.47 -18.37 28.33
CA PRO A 353 3.46 -17.99 29.33
C PRO A 353 2.92 -16.93 30.32
N GLY A 354 1.99 -16.06 29.89
CA GLY A 354 1.28 -15.17 30.80
C GLY A 354 0.48 -15.92 31.87
N CYS A 355 -0.25 -16.97 31.49
CA CYS A 355 -0.93 -17.85 32.45
C CYS A 355 0.05 -18.56 33.39
N MET A 356 1.20 -19.02 32.88
CA MET A 356 2.25 -19.63 33.72
C MET A 356 2.80 -18.65 34.75
N LEU A 357 3.02 -17.38 34.37
CA LEU A 357 3.45 -16.34 35.31
C LEU A 357 2.41 -16.11 36.41
N ILE A 358 1.12 -16.06 36.07
CA ILE A 358 0.04 -15.88 37.04
C ILE A 358 -0.01 -17.06 38.02
N VAL A 359 -0.03 -18.30 37.50
CA VAL A 359 -0.08 -19.52 38.33
C VAL A 359 1.17 -19.64 39.20
N GLY A 360 2.36 -19.41 38.63
CA GLY A 360 3.62 -19.45 39.36
C GLY A 360 3.66 -18.40 40.47
N PHE A 361 3.21 -17.17 40.20
CA PHE A 361 3.16 -16.10 41.20
C PHE A 361 2.15 -16.41 42.31
N SER A 362 0.92 -16.83 41.97
CA SER A 362 -0.10 -17.22 42.95
C SER A 362 0.40 -18.31 43.90
N ASN A 363 1.02 -19.36 43.35
CA ASN A 363 1.57 -20.46 44.15
C ASN A 363 2.72 -20.00 45.08
N ILE A 364 3.55 -19.06 44.64
CA ILE A 364 4.61 -18.49 45.48
C ILE A 364 4.00 -17.64 46.61
N THR A 365 2.95 -16.86 46.33
CA THR A 365 2.29 -16.04 47.36
C THR A 365 1.46 -16.84 48.36
N GLU A 366 0.93 -17.99 47.96
CA GLU A 366 0.21 -18.90 48.86
C GLU A 366 1.16 -19.76 49.72
N GLY A 367 2.42 -19.91 49.29
CA GLY A 367 3.46 -20.69 49.98
C GLY A 367 4.45 -19.90 50.84
N LEU A 368 4.35 -18.56 50.83
CA LEU A 368 5.03 -17.62 51.75
C LEU A 368 4.12 -17.34 52.94
#